data_AF-A0A9E1VEB5-F1
#
_entry.id   AF-A0A9E1VEB5-F1
#
_cell.length_a   1.000
_cell.length_b   1.000
_cell.length_c   1.000
_cell.angle_alpha   90.00
_cell.angle_beta   90.00
_cell.angle_gamma   90.00
#
_symmetry.space_group_name_H-M   'P 1'
#
loop_
_entity.id
_entity.type
_entity.pdbx_description
1 polymer ?
#
loop_
_entity_poly.entity_id
_entity_poly.type
_entity_poly.pdbx_seq_one_letter_code
_entity_poly.pdbx_strand_id
1 'polypeptide(L)'
;MSLWVKINEKLPENNQRVLAFIPNNKVFLPGKQLDYEIREVVVLHFRENFYSENADKKEKYGAHFWSGEGNSNHFFQDVTHWKTIPGGPQKT
;
A
#
# COMPACT_ATOMS: atom_id res chain seq x y z
N MET A 1 -7.18 19.74 6.11
CA MET A 1 -7.52 18.66 7.06
C MET A 1 -7.06 17.35 6.47
N SER A 2 -6.19 16.58 7.13
CA SER A 2 -5.51 15.45 6.48
C SER A 2 -6.42 14.21 6.35
N LEU A 3 -6.89 14.01 5.11
CA LEU A 3 -7.76 12.96 4.56
C LEU A 3 -7.13 11.53 4.56
N TRP A 4 -6.59 11.06 5.68
CA TRP A 4 -6.21 9.64 5.80
C TRP A 4 -7.43 8.79 6.16
N VAL A 5 -7.69 7.74 5.39
CA VAL A 5 -8.84 6.84 5.51
C VAL A 5 -8.34 5.50 6.04
N LYS A 6 -8.95 4.96 7.10
CA LYS A 6 -8.59 3.62 7.58
C LYS A 6 -9.06 2.55 6.59
N ILE A 7 -8.24 1.53 6.38
CA ILE A 7 -8.57 0.43 5.46
C ILE A 7 -9.80 -0.39 5.88
N ASN A 8 -10.19 -0.33 7.16
CA ASN A 8 -11.38 -0.98 7.69
C ASN A 8 -12.64 -0.09 7.66
N GLU A 9 -12.51 1.20 7.37
CA GLU A 9 -13.64 2.13 7.20
C GLU A 9 -14.05 2.20 5.72
N LYS A 10 -13.08 2.32 4.82
CA LYS A 10 -13.32 2.34 3.37
C LYS A 10 -12.07 1.88 2.62
N LEU A 11 -12.29 1.06 1.60
CA LEU A 11 -11.24 0.59 0.70
C LEU A 11 -11.09 1.53 -0.52
N PRO A 12 -9.89 1.62 -1.11
CA PRO A 12 -9.72 2.17 -2.44
C PRO A 12 -10.48 1.34 -3.49
N GLU A 13 -10.68 1.91 -4.68
CA GLU A 13 -11.17 1.15 -5.83
C GLU A 13 -10.11 0.14 -6.31
N ASN A 14 -10.54 -0.93 -6.98
CA ASN A 14 -9.60 -1.90 -7.54
C ASN A 14 -8.63 -1.22 -8.51
N ASN A 15 -7.35 -1.54 -8.37
CA ASN A 15 -6.22 -0.93 -9.09
C ASN A 15 -6.04 0.58 -8.85
N GLN A 16 -6.70 1.17 -7.84
CA GLN A 16 -6.49 2.57 -7.51
C GLN A 16 -5.08 2.79 -6.95
N ARG A 17 -4.38 3.77 -7.51
CA ARG A 17 -3.08 4.24 -7.06
C ARG A 17 -3.26 5.22 -5.88
N VAL A 18 -2.65 4.93 -4.74
CA VAL A 18 -2.83 5.68 -3.49
C VAL A 18 -1.50 5.94 -2.78
N LEU A 19 -1.50 6.90 -1.86
CA LEU A 19 -0.53 6.93 -0.76
C LEU A 19 -1.01 5.98 0.33
N ALA A 20 -0.17 5.04 0.74
CA ALA A 20 -0.45 4.09 1.80
C ALA A 20 0.48 4.33 3.00
N PHE A 21 -0.05 4.17 4.20
CA PHE A 21 0.70 4.26 5.44
C PHE A 21 0.90 2.87 6.07
N ILE A 22 2.16 2.47 6.20
CA ILE A 22 2.61 1.20 6.76
C ILE A 22 3.53 1.53 7.96
N PRO A 23 3.13 1.21 9.20
CA PRO A 23 3.94 1.49 10.38
C PRO A 23 5.32 0.82 10.29
N ASN A 24 6.38 1.57 10.59
CA ASN A 24 7.76 1.06 10.61
C ASN A 24 8.22 0.36 9.31
N ASN A 25 7.66 0.74 8.15
CA ASN A 25 8.02 0.12 6.89
C ASN A 25 9.50 0.32 6.55
N LYS A 26 10.22 -0.79 6.33
CA LYS A 26 11.65 -0.79 6.03
C LYS A 26 11.86 -0.80 4.52
N VAL A 27 12.53 0.22 4.01
CA VAL A 27 12.95 0.32 2.61
C VAL A 27 14.46 0.11 2.54
N PHE A 28 14.87 -0.97 1.89
CA PHE A 28 16.29 -1.33 1.76
C PHE A 28 16.99 -0.44 0.72
N LEU A 29 18.17 0.04 1.08
CA LEU A 29 18.95 0.95 0.24
C LEU A 29 19.70 0.16 -0.85
N PRO A 30 19.71 0.64 -2.11
CA PRO A 30 20.50 0.02 -3.16
C PRO A 30 22.00 0.05 -2.85
N GLY A 31 22.70 -1.07 -3.10
CA GLY A 31 24.17 -1.10 -3.14
C GLY A 31 24.90 -1.16 -1.78
N LYS A 32 24.21 -1.19 -0.64
CA LYS A 32 24.82 -1.42 0.68
C LYS A 32 24.25 -2.66 1.36
N GLN A 33 25.07 -3.36 2.13
CA GLN A 33 24.68 -4.60 2.82
C GLN A 33 23.60 -4.32 3.86
N LEU A 34 22.36 -4.76 3.59
CA LEU A 34 21.20 -4.77 4.50
C LEU A 34 20.80 -3.45 5.17
N ASP A 35 21.43 -2.33 4.80
CA ASP A 35 21.03 -1.00 5.25
C ASP A 35 19.60 -0.70 4.77
N TYR A 36 18.80 -0.15 5.67
CA TYR A 36 17.43 0.27 5.38
C TYR A 36 17.13 1.61 6.04
N GLU A 37 16.11 2.27 5.52
CA GLU A 37 15.48 3.42 6.14
C GLU A 37 14.00 3.14 6.42
N ILE A 38 13.45 3.82 7.42
CA ILE A 38 12.02 3.75 7.73
C ILE A 38 11.30 4.76 6.85
N ARG A 39 10.42 4.28 5.96
CA ARG A 39 9.55 5.11 5.11
C ARG A 39 8.11 4.60 5.21
N GLU A 40 7.34 5.22 6.10
CA GLU A 40 5.99 4.77 6.41
C GLU A 40 4.97 5.12 5.33
N VAL A 41 5.20 6.20 4.58
CA VAL A 41 4.33 6.60 3.46
C VAL A 41 4.94 6.15 2.14
N VAL A 42 4.25 5.25 1.44
CA VAL A 42 4.67 4.69 0.14
C VAL A 42 3.53 4.73 -0.87
N VAL A 43 3.88 4.62 -2.16
CA VAL A 43 2.89 4.54 -3.25
C VAL A 43 2.57 3.06 -3.52
N LEU A 44 1.29 2.71 -3.43
CA LEU A 44 0.78 1.35 -3.70
C LEU A 44 -0.42 1.42 -4.64
N HIS A 45 -0.71 0.30 -5.31
CA HIS A 45 -2.01 0.06 -5.92
C HIS A 45 -2.79 -0.96 -5.09
N PHE A 46 -4.06 -0.66 -4.82
CA PHE A 46 -4.96 -1.62 -4.19
C PHE A 46 -5.36 -2.71 -5.18
N ARG A 47 -5.26 -3.98 -4.78
CA ARG A 47 -5.68 -5.14 -5.58
C ARG A 47 -6.85 -5.80 -4.87
N GLU A 48 -8.04 -5.55 -5.37
CA GLU A 48 -9.24 -6.15 -4.81
C GLU A 48 -9.30 -7.64 -5.13
N ASN A 49 -9.67 -8.48 -4.15
CA ASN A 49 -9.87 -9.92 -4.35
C ASN A 49 -8.69 -10.67 -4.99
N PHE A 50 -7.46 -10.19 -4.80
CA PHE A 50 -6.25 -10.78 -5.37
C PHE A 50 -6.06 -12.28 -5.07
N TYR A 51 -6.49 -12.74 -3.89
CA TYR A 51 -6.41 -14.15 -3.50
C TYR A 51 -7.74 -14.90 -3.62
N SER A 52 -8.75 -14.37 -4.32
CA SER A 52 -10.09 -15.01 -4.40
C SER A 52 -10.06 -16.44 -4.94
N GLU A 53 -9.15 -16.74 -5.87
CA GLU A 53 -8.97 -18.05 -6.49
C GLU A 53 -8.05 -19.00 -5.70
N ASN A 54 -7.44 -18.53 -4.60
CA ASN A 54 -6.53 -19.33 -3.79
C ASN A 54 -6.99 -19.33 -2.33
N ALA A 55 -7.77 -20.36 -1.96
CA ALA A 55 -8.38 -20.49 -0.64
C ALA A 55 -7.35 -20.43 0.49
N ASP A 56 -6.24 -21.17 0.38
CA ASP A 56 -5.19 -21.21 1.40
C ASP A 56 -4.56 -19.83 1.65
N LYS A 57 -4.24 -19.10 0.57
CA LYS A 57 -3.67 -17.74 0.70
C LYS A 57 -4.70 -16.74 1.21
N LYS A 58 -5.96 -16.86 0.78
CA LYS A 58 -7.06 -16.01 1.23
C LYS A 58 -7.29 -16.17 2.74
N GLU A 59 -7.28 -17.40 3.24
CA GLU A 59 -7.42 -17.69 4.67
C GLU A 59 -6.26 -17.10 5.47
N LYS A 60 -5.03 -17.22 4.96
CA LYS A 60 -3.83 -16.76 5.66
C LYS A 60 -3.59 -15.25 5.62
N TYR A 61 -3.87 -14.59 4.49
CA TYR A 61 -3.46 -13.20 4.23
C TYR A 61 -4.63 -12.24 3.95
N GLY A 62 -5.87 -12.75 3.93
CA GLY A 62 -7.04 -12.02 3.48
C GLY A 62 -7.21 -12.04 1.96
N ALA A 63 -8.32 -11.50 1.46
CA ALA A 63 -8.64 -11.52 0.03
C ALA A 63 -7.89 -10.47 -0.79
N HIS A 64 -7.56 -9.33 -0.18
CA HIS A 64 -6.98 -8.15 -0.85
C HIS A 64 -5.45 -8.14 -0.78
N PHE A 65 -4.83 -7.31 -1.61
CA PHE A 65 -3.38 -7.18 -1.65
C PHE A 65 -2.96 -5.76 -2.05
N TRP A 66 -1.69 -5.40 -1.78
CA TRP A 66 -1.10 -4.14 -2.21
C TRP A 66 0.11 -4.39 -3.09
N SER A 67 0.05 -3.92 -4.35
CA SER A 67 1.21 -3.98 -5.24
C SER A 67 2.01 -2.69 -5.16
N GLY A 68 3.32 -2.79 -4.92
CA GLY A 68 4.22 -1.65 -4.85
C GLY A 68 4.52 -1.03 -6.21
N GLU A 69 4.68 0.29 -6.23
CA GLU A 69 5.20 1.03 -7.39
C GLU A 69 6.61 1.52 -7.04
N GLY A 70 7.62 0.82 -7.57
CA GLY A 70 9.03 1.07 -7.21
C GLY A 70 9.38 0.70 -5.76
N ASN A 71 8.49 0.02 -5.04
CA ASN A 71 8.65 -0.47 -3.67
C ASN A 71 8.20 -1.94 -3.59
N SER A 72 8.46 -2.59 -2.46
CA SER A 72 7.97 -3.95 -2.18
C SER A 72 6.44 -4.04 -2.21
N ASN A 73 5.94 -5.23 -2.48
CA ASN A 73 4.53 -5.54 -2.26
C ASN A 73 4.25 -5.75 -0.78
N HIS A 74 2.98 -5.56 -0.39
CA HIS A 74 2.54 -5.66 0.98
C HIS A 74 1.27 -6.48 1.10
N PHE A 75 1.16 -7.26 2.17
CA PHE A 75 -0.09 -7.93 2.51
C PHE A 75 -1.12 -6.88 2.94
N PHE A 76 -2.40 -7.22 2.82
CA PHE A 76 -3.47 -6.28 3.13
C PHE A 76 -3.35 -5.65 4.53
N GLN A 77 -2.98 -6.49 5.51
CA GLN A 77 -2.83 -6.13 6.92
C GLN A 77 -1.63 -5.21 7.26
N ASP A 78 -0.67 -5.06 6.34
CA ASP A 78 0.51 -4.21 6.60
C ASP A 78 0.13 -2.72 6.55
N VAL A 79 -0.87 -2.37 5.74
CA VAL A 79 -1.34 -0.99 5.56
C VAL A 79 -2.43 -0.67 6.57
N THR A 80 -2.33 0.46 7.27
CA THR A 80 -3.37 0.88 8.24
C THR A 80 -4.28 1.97 7.70
N HIS A 81 -3.71 2.89 6.92
CA HIS A 81 -4.42 4.04 6.34
C HIS A 81 -3.98 4.27 4.90
N TRP A 82 -4.85 4.87 4.12
CA TRP A 82 -4.54 5.31 2.76
C TRP A 82 -5.11 6.69 2.48
N LYS A 83 -4.61 7.33 1.43
CA LYS A 83 -5.08 8.63 0.94
C LYS A 83 -4.94 8.70 -0.58
N THR A 84 -5.85 9.41 -1.23
CA THR A 84 -5.74 9.73 -2.66
C THR A 84 -4.45 10.52 -2.94
N ILE A 85 -3.80 10.20 -4.06
CA ILE A 85 -2.65 10.97 -4.51
C ILE A 85 -3.14 12.36 -4.92
N PRO A 86 -2.54 13.44 -4.39
CA PRO A 86 -2.94 14.79 -4.77
C PRO A 86 -2.73 15.00 -6.27
N GLY A 87 -3.64 15.74 -6.89
CA GLY A 87 -3.46 16.20 -8.26
C GLY A 87 -2.17 17.01 -8.39
N GLY A 88 -1.53 16.91 -9.56
CA GLY A 88 -0.40 17.77 -9.89
C GLY A 88 -0.81 19.24 -10.03
N PRO A 89 0.18 20.15 -10.13
CA PRO A 89 -0.10 21.56 -10.38
C PRO A 89 -0.93 21.71 -11.64
N GLN A 90 -2.06 22.42 -11.54
CA GLN A 90 -2.83 22.84 -12.70
C GLN A 90 -2.08 23.99 -13.37
N LYS A 91 -1.88 23.91 -14.69
CA LYS A 91 -1.37 25.06 -15.45
C LYS A 91 -2.43 26.16 -15.37
N THR A 92 -2.09 27.28 -14.75
CA THR A 92 -2.83 28.55 -14.82
C THR A 92 -2.74 29.14 -16.22
#